data_AF-A0A1W6ZVE4-F1
#
_entry.id   AF-A0A1W6ZVE4-F1
#
_cell.length_a   1.000
_cell.length_b   1.000
_cell.length_c   1.000
_cell.angle_alpha   90.00
_cell.angle_beta   90.00
_cell.angle_gamma   90.00
#
_symmetry.space_group_name_H-M   'P 1'
#
loop_
_entity.id
_entity.type
_entity.pdbx_description
1 polymer ?
#
loop_
_entity_poly.entity_id
_entity_poly.type
_entity_poly.pdbx_seq_one_letter_code
_entity_poly.pdbx_strand_id
1 'polypeptide(L)'
;MIRAARRTFFSVIVLGSLAGLTPALAQGLDTATLPRVAGAKLTYAGPASTIYTTSGSVAQAAEAVVRALAAAGWQTYGDPFSQSAPDAPQRIMTFKKGAQAIVAFVTAAPAQGNATSVSYSANALANDLPFPKDATEIGFAPERPHLRAVSGETVAALLDFFRKDMAALGYQPWAGKPEQVSEKGALTFFTRDNQKILVLSLTRNDEGRTRIDITPTTARVLTAEQRQTPPAETPEQARAKAAAREQHERASAAIDAQINAQIDNVLRDVQQSLRAPAAPAAKSDAPVTVLRAKSDNAAPVPVPESADDVAFNGDKGELEFMGGPNVRSLAAFYKAEMTNAGWSTRKPTIDRDNMVVLDFTKGGQKLSFTIMQFGQGVRVRASGSGLVTAAAQPPGKTAAAAKVTQQFNDDDLTAEDVAGHPVPKRRTASGSERTQYRVVLNATVPMDVATMLAFYRRELTARGWSEAQGASVSEVRSQAAFTAPEGPAVLTLERKGNDTQVRLALRKPEVAQKAGVLPKPGQAKVLIGNPGDSEAVVTINKQTFRVKPGAGAKNPDGPMLDLAPGQYQVSLKIGGRSERETITVGADEAWGLIIGPGGLLPLHVY
;
A
#
# COMPACT_ATOMS: atom_id res chain seq x y z
N MET A 1 17.88 -23.48 66.11
CA MET A 1 18.46 -22.12 66.20
C MET A 1 19.40 -21.90 65.02
N ILE A 2 19.20 -20.80 64.26
CA ILE A 2 20.15 -20.04 63.41
C ILE A 2 20.76 -20.81 62.19
N ARG A 3 20.53 -20.55 60.89
CA ARG A 3 20.32 -19.41 59.94
C ARG A 3 21.50 -19.30 58.94
N ALA A 4 21.13 -19.20 57.65
CA ALA A 4 21.78 -18.46 56.54
C ALA A 4 23.12 -19.02 55.95
N ALA A 5 23.54 -18.84 54.68
CA ALA A 5 23.14 -17.96 53.58
C ALA A 5 23.61 -18.50 52.20
N ARG A 6 23.02 -17.93 51.14
CA ARG A 6 23.29 -18.06 49.68
C ARG A 6 24.73 -17.74 49.26
N ARG A 7 25.19 -18.32 48.14
CA ARG A 7 25.80 -17.57 47.02
C ARG A 7 25.84 -18.35 45.69
N THR A 8 25.45 -17.64 44.65
CA THR A 8 25.32 -17.99 43.24
C THR A 8 26.67 -17.93 42.52
N PHE A 9 26.97 -18.87 41.62
CA PHE A 9 27.92 -18.69 40.52
C PHE A 9 27.41 -19.43 39.28
N PHE A 10 26.96 -18.68 38.28
CA PHE A 10 26.66 -19.18 36.94
C PHE A 10 27.89 -18.90 36.07
N SER A 11 28.44 -19.94 35.45
CA SER A 11 29.58 -19.85 34.53
C SER A 11 29.16 -19.27 33.19
N VAL A 12 29.95 -18.31 32.72
CA VAL A 12 29.90 -17.67 31.41
C VAL A 12 30.46 -18.63 30.37
N ILE A 13 29.68 -18.97 29.34
CA ILE A 13 30.18 -19.59 28.11
C ILE A 13 30.39 -18.48 27.07
N VAL A 14 31.64 -18.34 26.66
CA VAL A 14 32.13 -17.40 25.65
C VAL A 14 31.71 -17.89 24.27
N LEU A 15 30.92 -17.09 23.54
CA LEU A 15 30.66 -17.28 22.11
C LEU A 15 31.80 -16.67 21.29
N GLY A 16 32.52 -17.52 20.55
CA GLY A 16 33.49 -17.12 19.54
C GLY A 16 32.82 -16.89 18.18
N SER A 17 32.89 -15.63 17.74
CA SER A 17 33.12 -15.14 16.37
C SER A 17 32.65 -15.98 15.17
N LEU A 18 31.52 -15.57 14.57
CA LEU A 18 31.30 -15.63 13.12
C LEU A 18 30.65 -14.29 12.70
N ALA A 19 31.50 -13.39 12.21
CA ALA A 19 31.10 -12.15 11.58
C ALA A 19 30.61 -12.44 10.15
N GLY A 20 29.36 -12.07 9.87
CA GLY A 20 28.73 -12.22 8.56
C GLY A 20 27.39 -11.50 8.50
N LEU A 21 27.45 -10.17 8.31
CA LEU A 21 26.37 -9.26 7.91
C LEU A 21 25.04 -9.36 8.68
N THR A 22 25.04 -8.86 9.91
CA THR A 22 23.85 -8.20 10.46
C THR A 22 23.53 -6.96 9.62
N PRO A 23 22.29 -6.74 9.13
CA PRO A 23 21.89 -5.40 8.73
C PRO A 23 22.11 -4.50 9.94
N ALA A 24 22.78 -3.36 9.72
CA ALA A 24 23.10 -2.42 10.78
C ALA A 24 21.81 -2.01 11.50
N LEU A 25 21.55 -2.61 12.67
CA LEU A 25 20.71 -2.00 13.70
C LEU A 25 21.27 -0.59 13.87
N ALA A 26 20.42 0.42 13.73
CA ALA A 26 20.78 1.83 13.90
C ALA A 26 21.68 1.98 15.12
N GLN A 27 22.99 2.18 14.89
CA GLN A 27 23.95 2.27 15.99
C GLN A 27 23.55 3.49 16.84
N GLY A 28 23.10 3.25 18.06
CA GLY A 28 22.91 4.29 19.08
C GLY A 28 21.48 4.85 19.30
N LEU A 29 20.41 4.28 18.73
CA LEU A 29 19.05 4.65 19.13
C LEU A 29 18.59 3.83 20.34
N ASP A 30 18.37 4.50 21.48
CA ASP A 30 17.72 3.92 22.66
C ASP A 30 16.29 4.47 22.76
N THR A 31 15.28 3.62 22.54
CA THR A 31 13.89 4.07 22.60
C THR A 31 13.42 4.42 24.02
N ALA A 32 14.14 4.02 25.07
CA ALA A 32 13.81 4.36 26.47
C ALA A 32 14.00 5.85 26.78
N THR A 33 14.86 6.53 26.02
CA THR A 33 15.16 7.97 26.17
C THR A 33 14.19 8.86 25.40
N LEU A 34 13.26 8.29 24.63
CA LEU A 34 12.30 9.07 23.85
C LEU A 34 11.29 9.78 24.76
N PRO A 35 10.86 11.00 24.38
CA PRO A 35 9.83 11.71 25.12
C PRO A 35 8.51 10.93 25.08
N ARG A 36 7.77 11.00 26.18
CA ARG A 36 6.49 10.32 26.36
C ARG A 36 5.40 11.36 26.60
N VAL A 37 4.15 10.96 26.37
CA VAL A 37 2.99 11.81 26.69
C VAL A 37 2.97 12.11 28.19
N ALA A 38 2.57 13.32 28.56
CA ALA A 38 2.42 13.70 29.97
C ALA A 38 1.43 12.76 30.69
N GLY A 39 1.76 12.34 31.91
CA GLY A 39 0.97 11.36 32.66
C GLY A 39 1.05 9.92 32.13
N ALA A 40 1.98 9.62 31.22
CA ALA A 40 2.20 8.26 30.75
C ALA A 40 2.61 7.30 31.87
N LYS A 41 1.97 6.14 31.92
CA LYS A 41 2.34 5.02 32.78
C LYS A 41 3.20 4.06 31.99
N LEU A 42 4.46 3.92 32.39
CA LEU A 42 5.39 3.04 31.70
C LEU A 42 5.00 1.57 31.88
N THR A 43 4.97 0.82 30.79
CA THR A 43 4.78 -0.65 30.80
C THR A 43 6.13 -1.35 30.62
N TYR A 44 6.93 -0.87 29.68
CA TYR A 44 8.26 -1.40 29.36
C TYR A 44 9.12 -0.29 28.74
N ALA A 45 10.41 -0.23 29.06
CA ALA A 45 11.37 0.63 28.39
C ALA A 45 12.66 -0.15 28.17
N GLY A 46 13.13 -0.16 26.93
CA GLY A 46 14.41 -0.73 26.57
C GLY A 46 14.99 -0.09 25.31
N PRO A 47 16.24 -0.42 24.98
CA PRO A 47 16.92 0.17 23.82
C PRO A 47 16.18 -0.04 22.50
N ALA A 48 15.61 -1.22 22.27
CA ALA A 48 14.94 -1.57 21.02
C ALA A 48 13.45 -1.18 20.97
N SER A 49 12.78 -1.11 22.13
CA SER A 49 11.36 -0.73 22.20
C SER A 49 10.96 -0.16 23.56
N THR A 50 10.00 0.76 23.52
CA THR A 50 9.38 1.35 24.72
C THR A 50 7.87 1.29 24.57
N ILE A 51 7.18 0.84 25.61
CA ILE A 51 5.73 0.70 25.66
C ILE A 51 5.22 1.40 26.92
N TYR A 52 4.21 2.24 26.76
CA TYR A 52 3.54 2.91 27.86
C TYR A 52 2.08 3.10 27.54
N THR A 53 1.28 3.37 28.58
CA THR A 53 -0.11 3.75 28.44
C THR A 53 -0.36 5.19 28.83
N THR A 54 -1.39 5.79 28.24
CA THR A 54 -1.86 7.14 28.56
C THR A 54 -3.38 7.17 28.55
N SER A 55 -3.96 8.13 29.27
CA SER A 55 -5.40 8.40 29.26
C SER A 55 -5.80 9.17 28.01
N GLY A 56 -7.03 8.97 27.54
CA GLY A 56 -7.57 9.65 26.36
C GLY A 56 -7.67 8.73 25.15
N SER A 57 -8.27 9.23 24.07
CA SER A 57 -8.48 8.46 22.85
C SER A 57 -7.18 8.23 22.06
N VAL A 58 -7.21 7.26 21.14
CA VAL A 58 -6.10 7.01 20.20
C VAL A 58 -5.72 8.27 19.42
N ALA A 59 -6.70 9.08 19.01
CA ALA A 59 -6.45 10.35 18.32
C ALA A 59 -5.73 11.38 19.22
N GLN A 60 -6.20 11.55 20.46
CA GLN A 60 -5.59 12.47 21.42
C GLN A 60 -4.16 12.04 21.78
N ALA A 61 -3.95 10.75 22.00
CA ALA A 61 -2.63 10.18 22.27
C ALA A 61 -1.70 10.34 21.06
N ALA A 62 -2.18 10.07 19.84
CA ALA A 62 -1.40 10.28 18.61
C ALA A 62 -0.95 11.75 18.46
N GLU A 63 -1.86 12.71 18.63
CA GLU A 63 -1.52 14.14 18.60
C GLU A 63 -0.54 14.54 19.71
N ALA A 64 -0.67 13.97 20.90
CA ALA A 64 0.25 14.21 22.00
C ALA A 64 1.64 13.63 21.72
N VAL A 65 1.72 12.43 21.12
CA VAL A 65 2.96 11.80 20.67
C VAL A 65 3.65 12.66 19.59
N VAL A 66 2.90 13.13 18.58
CA VAL A 66 3.44 14.05 17.56
C VAL A 66 4.06 15.27 18.23
N ARG A 67 3.32 15.92 19.15
CA ARG A 67 3.79 17.12 19.85
C ARG A 67 5.03 16.85 20.70
N ALA A 68 5.04 15.76 21.47
CA ALA A 68 6.15 15.40 22.34
C ALA A 68 7.44 15.11 21.54
N LEU A 69 7.31 14.35 20.43
CA LEU A 69 8.44 14.04 19.56
C LEU A 69 8.91 15.26 18.76
N ALA A 70 7.99 16.10 18.26
CA ALA A 70 8.32 17.35 17.58
C ALA A 70 9.10 18.31 18.49
N ALA A 71 8.70 18.45 19.77
CA ALA A 71 9.43 19.24 20.76
C ALA A 71 10.86 18.72 21.00
N ALA A 72 11.09 17.42 20.80
CA ALA A 72 12.42 16.80 20.87
C ALA A 72 13.16 16.80 19.52
N GLY A 73 12.65 17.49 18.50
CA GLY A 73 13.27 17.65 17.18
C GLY A 73 13.07 16.49 16.22
N TRP A 74 12.04 15.65 16.42
CA TRP A 74 11.65 14.62 15.47
C TRP A 74 10.63 15.16 14.45
N GLN A 75 10.79 14.77 13.18
CA GLN A 75 9.87 15.14 12.11
C GLN A 75 9.02 13.94 11.71
N THR A 76 7.70 14.12 11.67
CA THR A 76 6.76 13.11 11.16
C THR A 76 6.86 13.05 9.64
N TYR A 77 6.87 11.85 9.07
CA TYR A 77 6.75 11.63 7.63
C TYR A 77 5.71 10.55 7.34
N GLY A 78 5.18 10.53 6.12
CA GLY A 78 4.38 9.43 5.59
C GLY A 78 5.08 8.72 4.44
N ASP A 79 4.87 7.42 4.28
CA ASP A 79 5.32 6.70 3.09
C ASP A 79 4.29 6.87 1.96
N PRO A 80 4.61 7.58 0.87
CA PRO A 80 3.68 7.87 -0.22
C PRO A 80 3.29 6.61 -1.03
N PHE A 81 3.97 5.49 -0.83
CA PHE A 81 3.68 4.21 -1.47
C PHE A 81 2.97 3.22 -0.54
N SER A 82 2.69 3.63 0.70
CA SER A 82 1.96 2.84 1.69
C SER A 82 0.54 3.34 1.87
N GLN A 83 -0.42 2.43 2.03
CA GLN A 83 -1.78 2.78 2.39
C GLN A 83 -1.95 2.72 3.90
N SER A 84 -2.41 3.83 4.50
CA SER A 84 -2.80 3.88 5.91
C SER A 84 -4.23 4.38 6.01
N ALA A 85 -5.06 3.64 6.77
CA ALA A 85 -6.43 4.05 7.06
C ALA A 85 -6.43 5.18 8.11
N PRO A 86 -7.02 6.36 7.83
CA PRO A 86 -7.00 7.50 8.77
C PRO A 86 -7.73 7.25 10.09
N ASP A 87 -8.79 6.41 10.06
CA ASP A 87 -9.79 6.25 11.14
C ASP A 87 -9.77 4.86 11.81
N ALA A 88 -8.63 4.17 11.78
CA ALA A 88 -8.50 2.88 12.44
C ALA A 88 -8.47 3.04 13.99
N PRO A 89 -8.90 2.02 14.77
CA PRO A 89 -8.75 1.98 16.24
C PRO A 89 -7.28 1.93 16.70
N GLN A 90 -6.35 2.07 15.75
CA GLN A 90 -4.91 2.08 15.89
C GLN A 90 -4.31 3.06 14.87
N ARG A 91 -3.22 3.73 15.23
CA ARG A 91 -2.46 4.65 14.38
C ARG A 91 -1.01 4.20 14.33
N ILE A 92 -0.47 4.07 13.12
CA ILE A 92 0.96 3.90 12.87
C ILE A 92 1.48 5.24 12.36
N MET A 93 2.53 5.74 13.01
CA MET A 93 3.13 7.02 12.70
C MET A 93 4.64 6.86 12.64
N THR A 94 5.25 7.48 11.65
CA THR A 94 6.69 7.37 11.39
C THR A 94 7.39 8.70 11.61
N PHE A 95 8.53 8.65 12.30
CA PHE A 95 9.30 9.83 12.66
C PHE A 95 10.78 9.65 12.32
N LYS A 96 11.45 10.77 12.00
CA LYS A 96 12.88 10.81 11.71
C LYS A 96 13.56 11.94 12.47
N LYS A 97 14.78 11.70 12.93
CA LYS A 97 15.71 12.70 13.49
C LYS A 97 17.13 12.36 13.07
N GLY A 98 17.70 13.16 12.17
CA GLY A 98 19.00 12.83 11.55
C GLY A 98 18.96 11.46 10.87
N ALA A 99 19.90 10.58 11.22
CA ALA A 99 19.99 9.20 10.73
C ALA A 99 19.16 8.18 11.54
N GLN A 100 18.37 8.63 12.51
CA GLN A 100 17.50 7.78 13.32
C GLN A 100 16.06 7.88 12.83
N ALA A 101 15.36 6.75 12.79
CA ALA A 101 13.92 6.72 12.57
C ALA A 101 13.23 5.78 13.54
N ILE A 102 11.97 6.10 13.86
CA ILE A 102 11.11 5.30 14.71
C ILE A 102 9.73 5.13 14.10
N VAL A 103 9.09 4.04 14.46
CA VAL A 103 7.65 3.83 14.31
C VAL A 103 7.01 3.98 15.68
N ALA A 104 6.00 4.85 15.78
CA ALA A 104 5.09 4.91 16.90
C ALA A 104 3.78 4.21 16.52
N PHE A 105 3.42 3.20 17.30
CA PHE A 105 2.14 2.51 17.18
C PHE A 105 1.27 2.84 18.39
N VAL A 106 0.12 3.47 18.12
CA VAL A 106 -0.86 3.92 19.11
C VAL A 106 -2.12 3.10 18.94
N THR A 107 -2.61 2.45 19.99
CA THR A 107 -3.82 1.60 19.90
C THR A 107 -4.60 1.67 21.20
N ALA A 108 -5.92 1.49 21.12
CA ALA A 108 -6.71 1.28 22.33
C ALA A 108 -6.23 0.00 23.06
N ALA A 109 -6.18 0.05 24.39
CA ALA A 109 -5.87 -1.09 25.25
C ALA A 109 -7.01 -1.33 26.24
N PRO A 110 -8.14 -1.94 25.79
CA PRO A 110 -9.32 -2.17 26.64
C PRO A 110 -9.01 -2.97 27.91
N ALA A 111 -8.11 -3.96 27.80
CA ALA A 111 -7.64 -4.79 28.92
C ALA A 111 -6.83 -4.02 29.98
N GLN A 112 -6.42 -2.78 29.70
CA GLN A 112 -5.76 -1.89 30.67
C GLN A 112 -6.70 -0.76 31.13
N GLY A 113 -8.00 -1.06 31.30
CA GLY A 113 -9.00 -0.10 31.77
C GLY A 113 -9.36 0.96 30.74
N ASN A 114 -9.45 0.57 29.45
CA ASN A 114 -9.68 1.48 28.31
C ASN A 114 -8.62 2.59 28.16
N ALA A 115 -7.40 2.37 28.65
CA ALA A 115 -6.27 3.25 28.37
C ALA A 115 -5.84 3.12 26.89
N THR A 116 -5.07 4.10 26.41
CA THR A 116 -4.43 4.03 25.09
C THR A 116 -2.98 3.60 25.26
N SER A 117 -2.57 2.55 24.55
CA SER A 117 -1.19 2.07 24.50
C SER A 117 -0.42 2.76 23.40
N VAL A 118 0.81 3.17 23.70
CA VAL A 118 1.78 3.70 22.73
C VAL A 118 3.02 2.82 22.80
N SER A 119 3.52 2.41 21.64
CA SER A 119 4.79 1.71 21.51
C SER A 119 5.71 2.41 20.52
N TYR A 120 6.98 2.52 20.88
CA TYR A 120 8.06 2.98 20.00
C TYR A 120 8.93 1.79 19.60
N SER A 121 9.32 1.76 18.34
CA SER A 121 10.30 0.82 17.80
C SER A 121 11.19 1.52 16.79
N ALA A 122 12.43 1.08 16.65
CA ALA A 122 13.34 1.59 15.63
C ALA A 122 12.81 1.26 14.22
N ASN A 123 12.97 2.19 13.28
CA ASN A 123 12.72 1.95 11.87
C ASN A 123 14.06 1.99 11.11
N ALA A 124 14.31 0.99 10.28
CA ALA A 124 15.51 0.97 9.45
C ALA A 124 15.38 1.95 8.28
N LEU A 125 16.46 2.67 7.97
CA LEU A 125 16.52 3.61 6.85
C LEU A 125 17.45 3.07 5.77
N ALA A 126 16.95 2.12 4.95
CA ALA A 126 17.76 1.54 3.88
C ALA A 126 18.21 2.59 2.85
N ASN A 127 17.37 3.60 2.61
CA ASN A 127 17.63 4.71 1.69
C ASN A 127 17.50 6.06 2.41
N ASP A 128 18.34 6.31 3.42
CA ASP A 128 18.31 7.57 4.17
C ASP A 128 18.50 8.80 3.26
N LEU A 129 17.70 9.84 3.52
CA LEU A 129 17.72 11.15 2.86
C LEU A 129 17.55 12.28 3.89
N PRO A 130 18.24 13.41 3.75
CA PRO A 130 18.23 14.48 4.74
C PRO A 130 16.95 15.29 4.66
N PHE A 131 16.39 15.66 5.81
CA PHE A 131 15.19 16.49 5.90
C PHE A 131 15.58 17.89 6.36
N PRO A 132 15.20 18.95 5.63
CA PRO A 132 15.28 20.31 6.17
C PRO A 132 14.47 20.42 7.46
N LYS A 133 14.93 21.22 8.42
CA LYS A 133 14.29 21.31 9.75
C LYS A 133 12.86 21.85 9.69
N ASP A 134 12.57 22.72 8.74
CA ASP A 134 11.28 23.35 8.52
C ASP A 134 10.39 22.58 7.53
N ALA A 135 10.84 21.41 7.05
CA ALA A 135 10.12 20.63 6.08
C ALA A 135 8.75 20.19 6.60
N THR A 136 7.74 20.40 5.77
CA THR A 136 6.34 20.00 5.95
C THR A 136 5.89 19.12 4.79
N GLU A 137 4.75 18.43 4.94
CA GLU A 137 4.22 17.52 3.91
C GLU A 137 5.23 16.45 3.47
N ILE A 138 5.98 15.90 4.45
CA ILE A 138 7.08 15.00 4.17
C ILE A 138 6.55 13.63 3.73
N GLY A 139 6.69 13.34 2.44
CA GLY A 139 6.52 12.02 1.84
C GLY A 139 7.87 11.34 1.64
N PHE A 140 8.21 10.37 2.49
CA PHE A 140 9.50 9.67 2.46
C PHE A 140 9.32 8.16 2.55
N ALA A 141 10.03 7.41 1.71
CA ALA A 141 10.01 5.96 1.71
C ALA A 141 11.36 5.41 2.20
N PRO A 142 11.44 4.66 3.31
CA PRO A 142 12.72 4.10 3.75
C PRO A 142 13.27 3.03 2.80
N GLU A 143 12.39 2.32 2.09
CA GLU A 143 12.72 1.22 1.18
C GLU A 143 13.09 1.69 -0.24
N ARG A 144 12.93 2.97 -0.56
CA ARG A 144 13.24 3.54 -1.88
C ARG A 144 13.82 4.95 -1.71
N PRO A 145 14.83 5.39 -2.47
CA PRO A 145 15.42 6.71 -2.30
C PRO A 145 14.49 7.81 -2.87
N HIS A 146 13.41 8.11 -2.15
CA HIS A 146 12.38 9.06 -2.52
C HIS A 146 12.08 10.01 -1.37
N LEU A 147 12.06 11.31 -1.66
CA LEU A 147 11.62 12.36 -0.74
C LEU A 147 10.74 13.36 -1.50
N ARG A 148 9.59 13.69 -0.92
CA ARG A 148 8.82 14.88 -1.26
C ARG A 148 8.61 15.70 0.00
N ALA A 149 8.82 17.01 -0.07
CA ALA A 149 8.55 17.91 1.05
C ALA A 149 8.31 19.34 0.57
N VAL A 150 7.86 20.20 1.48
CA VAL A 150 7.76 21.64 1.27
C VAL A 150 8.46 22.37 2.41
N SER A 151 9.32 23.33 2.05
CA SER A 151 10.10 24.17 2.99
C SER A 151 9.85 25.66 2.69
N GLY A 152 9.97 26.52 3.69
CA GLY A 152 9.96 27.97 3.54
C GLY A 152 11.32 28.55 3.11
N GLU A 153 12.39 27.75 3.18
CA GLU A 153 13.74 28.16 2.82
C GLU A 153 13.88 28.50 1.32
N THR A 154 14.88 29.32 1.02
CA THR A 154 15.22 29.69 -0.37
C THR A 154 15.77 28.52 -1.15
N VAL A 155 15.66 28.58 -2.48
CA VAL A 155 16.26 27.58 -3.38
C VAL A 155 17.76 27.44 -3.10
N ALA A 156 18.46 28.57 -2.93
CA ALA A 156 19.89 28.58 -2.62
C ALA A 156 20.21 27.90 -1.28
N ALA A 157 19.50 28.26 -0.22
CA ALA A 157 19.71 27.67 1.11
C ALA A 157 19.45 26.15 1.13
N LEU A 158 18.37 25.70 0.46
CA LEU A 158 18.06 24.27 0.34
C LEU A 158 19.10 23.53 -0.50
N LEU A 159 19.59 24.14 -1.57
CA LEU A 159 20.60 23.53 -2.41
C LEU A 159 21.90 23.32 -1.63
N ASP A 160 22.33 24.31 -0.85
CA ASP A 160 23.52 24.20 0.01
C ASP A 160 23.33 23.16 1.11
N PHE A 161 22.14 23.10 1.72
CA PHE A 161 21.77 22.06 2.66
C PHE A 161 21.90 20.66 2.03
N PHE A 162 21.26 20.42 0.88
CA PHE A 162 21.30 19.10 0.25
C PHE A 162 22.71 18.72 -0.23
N ARG A 163 23.50 19.66 -0.77
CA ARG A 163 24.90 19.38 -1.13
C ARG A 163 25.71 18.88 0.06
N LYS A 164 25.59 19.56 1.21
CA LYS A 164 26.32 19.22 2.43
C LYS A 164 25.84 17.89 3.02
N ASP A 165 24.54 17.75 3.25
CA ASP A 165 23.99 16.63 3.98
C ASP A 165 23.96 15.34 3.13
N MET A 166 23.74 15.44 1.82
CA MET A 166 23.90 14.29 0.92
C MET A 166 25.36 13.82 0.87
N ALA A 167 26.33 14.75 0.90
CA ALA A 167 27.75 14.40 0.98
C ALA A 167 28.10 13.66 2.28
N ALA A 168 27.52 14.06 3.41
CA ALA A 168 27.67 13.34 4.68
C ALA A 168 27.10 11.91 4.63
N LEU A 169 26.11 11.66 3.77
CA LEU A 169 25.55 10.33 3.50
C LEU A 169 26.32 9.54 2.41
N GLY A 170 27.45 10.08 1.94
CA GLY A 170 28.31 9.45 0.94
C GLY A 170 27.91 9.69 -0.51
N TYR A 171 26.91 10.54 -0.77
CA TYR A 171 26.59 10.95 -2.14
C TYR A 171 27.56 12.00 -2.66
N GLN A 172 27.80 12.00 -3.97
CA GLN A 172 28.64 12.97 -4.66
C GLN A 172 27.85 13.61 -5.81
N PRO A 173 28.17 14.86 -6.21
CA PRO A 173 27.59 15.46 -7.40
C PRO A 173 27.84 14.60 -8.64
N TRP A 174 26.80 14.35 -9.43
CA TRP A 174 26.94 13.59 -10.67
C TRP A 174 27.33 14.50 -11.84
N ALA A 175 28.53 14.30 -12.38
CA ALA A 175 29.11 15.16 -13.43
C ALA A 175 28.47 15.00 -14.83
N GLY A 176 27.50 14.10 -15.02
CA GLY A 176 26.92 13.82 -16.34
C GLY A 176 25.93 14.87 -16.86
N LYS A 177 25.43 15.76 -16.01
CA LYS A 177 24.59 16.90 -16.41
C LYS A 177 24.93 18.10 -15.51
N PRO A 178 25.13 19.30 -16.08
CA PRO A 178 25.39 20.47 -15.27
C PRO A 178 24.20 20.77 -14.38
N GLU A 179 24.49 21.21 -13.17
CA GLU A 179 23.50 21.73 -12.25
C GLU A 179 22.83 22.98 -12.83
N GLN A 180 21.51 23.04 -12.72
CA GLN A 180 20.73 24.18 -13.19
C GLN A 180 20.23 24.93 -11.97
N VAL A 181 20.53 26.22 -11.87
CA VAL A 181 20.11 27.05 -10.74
C VAL A 181 19.50 28.34 -11.27
N SER A 182 18.36 28.70 -10.70
CA SER A 182 17.65 29.94 -10.91
C SER A 182 17.02 30.39 -9.59
N GLU A 183 16.53 31.62 -9.54
CA GLU A 183 15.80 32.12 -8.37
C GLU A 183 14.56 31.28 -8.05
N LYS A 184 13.86 30.79 -9.09
CA LYS A 184 12.61 30.02 -8.96
C LYS A 184 12.83 28.50 -8.85
N GLY A 185 14.04 27.99 -9.02
CA GLY A 185 14.27 26.57 -8.89
C GLY A 185 15.69 26.12 -9.16
N ALA A 186 15.99 24.90 -8.71
CA ALA A 186 17.25 24.24 -8.97
C ALA A 186 17.03 22.77 -9.33
N LEU A 187 17.87 22.27 -10.22
CA LEU A 187 17.92 20.87 -10.60
C LEU A 187 19.37 20.38 -10.47
N THR A 188 19.61 19.46 -9.55
CA THR A 188 20.94 18.89 -9.30
C THR A 188 20.86 17.37 -9.19
N PHE A 189 22.02 16.73 -9.30
CA PHE A 189 22.11 15.28 -9.44
C PHE A 189 23.14 14.73 -8.48
N PHE A 190 22.76 13.71 -7.73
CA PHE A 190 23.63 13.02 -6.78
C PHE A 190 23.80 11.57 -7.19
N THR A 191 24.98 11.00 -6.96
CA THR A 191 25.27 9.60 -7.18
C THR A 191 26.07 9.04 -6.01
N ARG A 192 25.92 7.74 -5.74
CA ARG A 192 26.67 7.03 -4.71
C ARG A 192 26.87 5.60 -5.19
N ASP A 193 28.12 5.19 -5.35
CA ASP A 193 28.50 3.85 -5.80
C ASP A 193 27.68 3.39 -7.03
N ASN A 194 27.30 2.11 -7.06
CA ASN A 194 26.50 1.47 -8.11
C ASN A 194 24.98 1.72 -7.94
N GLN A 195 24.57 2.76 -7.19
CA GLN A 195 23.16 3.10 -6.98
C GLN A 195 22.62 4.03 -8.10
N LYS A 196 21.30 4.11 -8.20
CA LYS A 196 20.61 5.03 -9.13
C LYS A 196 21.03 6.48 -8.84
N ILE A 197 21.04 7.31 -9.88
CA ILE A 197 21.27 8.76 -9.72
C ILE A 197 20.03 9.33 -9.04
N LEU A 198 20.22 10.13 -8.02
CA LEU A 198 19.12 10.88 -7.40
C LEU A 198 19.04 12.25 -8.03
N VAL A 199 17.85 12.58 -8.53
CA VAL A 199 17.54 13.92 -9.04
C VAL A 199 16.93 14.69 -7.89
N LEU A 200 17.57 15.79 -7.49
CA LEU A 200 16.98 16.78 -6.61
C LEU A 200 16.39 17.90 -7.48
N SER A 201 15.07 18.06 -7.41
CA SER A 201 14.33 19.17 -7.99
C SER A 201 13.82 20.08 -6.88
N LEU A 202 14.17 21.36 -6.98
CA LEU A 202 13.67 22.43 -6.12
C LEU A 202 12.83 23.38 -6.98
N THR A 203 11.61 23.66 -6.55
CA THR A 203 10.71 24.61 -7.25
C THR A 203 10.10 25.56 -6.24
N ARG A 204 10.42 26.85 -6.35
CA ARG A 204 9.85 27.91 -5.51
C ARG A 204 8.59 28.46 -6.15
N ASN A 205 7.50 28.45 -5.40
CA ASN A 205 6.24 29.05 -5.82
C ASN A 205 6.22 30.56 -5.51
N ASP A 206 5.23 31.27 -6.05
CA ASP A 206 5.09 32.72 -5.84
C ASP A 206 4.68 33.08 -4.39
N GLU A 207 4.27 32.09 -3.58
CA GLU A 207 4.01 32.23 -2.14
C GLU A 207 5.30 32.11 -1.30
N GLY A 208 6.47 31.95 -1.94
CA GLY A 208 7.77 31.84 -1.27
C GLY A 208 8.06 30.48 -0.64
N ARG A 209 7.25 29.45 -0.91
CA ARG A 209 7.46 28.06 -0.48
C ARG A 209 8.24 27.32 -1.56
N THR A 210 9.22 26.53 -1.16
CA THR A 210 10.03 25.70 -2.05
C THR A 210 9.60 24.24 -1.92
N ARG A 211 9.10 23.66 -3.01
CA ARG A 211 8.86 22.22 -3.13
C ARG A 211 10.19 21.51 -3.37
N ILE A 212 10.37 20.41 -2.65
CA ILE A 212 11.52 19.51 -2.71
C ILE A 212 11.02 18.17 -3.24
N ASP A 213 11.61 17.70 -4.33
CA ASP A 213 11.42 16.32 -4.81
C ASP A 213 12.79 15.68 -5.06
N ILE A 214 13.03 14.53 -4.44
CA ILE A 214 14.15 13.64 -4.71
C ILE A 214 13.60 12.34 -5.29
N THR A 215 14.01 12.00 -6.50
CA THR A 215 13.59 10.76 -7.18
C THR A 215 14.78 10.03 -7.80
N PRO A 216 14.74 8.69 -7.85
CA PRO A 216 15.79 7.92 -8.51
C PRO A 216 15.60 7.90 -10.03
N THR A 217 16.69 8.10 -10.76
CA THR A 217 16.78 7.98 -12.21
C THR A 217 18.05 7.23 -12.63
N THR A 218 18.24 7.06 -13.93
CA THR A 218 19.46 6.48 -14.49
C THR A 218 20.17 7.51 -15.37
N ALA A 219 21.50 7.37 -15.49
CA ALA A 219 22.30 8.21 -16.39
C ALA A 219 21.75 8.19 -17.82
N ARG A 220 21.14 7.07 -18.23
CA ARG A 220 20.58 6.86 -19.56
C ARG A 220 19.27 7.62 -19.80
N VAL A 221 18.43 7.79 -18.79
CA VAL A 221 17.25 8.67 -18.90
C VAL A 221 17.72 10.13 -19.05
N LEU A 222 18.67 10.56 -18.21
CA LEU A 222 19.17 11.94 -18.22
C LEU A 222 19.93 12.31 -19.52
N THR A 223 20.72 11.38 -20.07
CA THR A 223 21.41 11.56 -21.36
C THR A 223 20.48 11.42 -22.57
N ALA A 224 19.38 10.68 -22.48
CA ALA A 224 18.37 10.61 -23.53
C ALA A 224 17.55 11.90 -23.64
N GLU A 225 17.19 12.52 -22.51
CA GLU A 225 16.57 13.86 -22.48
C GLU A 225 17.48 14.93 -23.11
N GLN A 226 18.79 14.86 -22.87
CA GLN A 226 19.76 15.78 -23.51
C GLN A 226 19.80 15.61 -25.03
N ARG A 227 19.67 14.38 -25.55
CA ARG A 227 19.63 14.12 -27.01
C ARG A 227 18.30 14.51 -27.66
N GLN A 228 17.24 14.72 -26.88
CA GLN A 228 15.96 15.24 -27.34
C GLN A 228 15.88 16.77 -27.33
N THR A 229 16.93 17.47 -26.89
CA THR A 229 17.05 18.92 -27.10
C THR A 229 17.56 19.13 -28.54
N PRO A 230 16.75 19.65 -29.48
CA PRO A 230 17.21 19.82 -30.85
C PRO A 230 18.37 20.82 -30.89
N PRO A 231 19.33 20.69 -31.82
CA PRO A 231 20.24 21.79 -32.14
C PRO A 231 19.41 23.03 -32.49
N ALA A 232 19.92 24.23 -32.18
CA ALA A 232 19.24 25.50 -32.46
C ALA A 232 18.61 25.50 -33.87
N GLU A 233 17.27 25.57 -33.93
CA GLU A 233 16.51 25.52 -35.17
C GLU A 233 16.89 26.71 -36.06
N THR A 234 17.10 26.46 -37.35
CA THR A 234 17.36 27.55 -38.31
C THR A 234 16.12 28.46 -38.42
N PRO A 235 16.30 29.77 -38.70
CA PRO A 235 15.19 30.73 -38.81
C PRO A 235 14.08 30.30 -39.79
N GLU A 236 14.42 29.47 -40.77
CA GLU A 236 13.50 28.89 -41.75
C GLU A 236 12.59 27.80 -41.17
N GLN A 237 13.13 26.93 -40.30
CA GLN A 237 12.36 25.90 -39.61
C GLN A 237 11.42 26.49 -38.55
N ALA A 238 11.86 27.55 -37.87
CA ALA A 238 11.02 28.30 -36.93
C ALA A 238 9.85 29.01 -37.64
N ARG A 239 10.07 29.58 -38.83
CA ARG A 239 9.01 30.19 -39.65
C ARG A 239 8.02 29.15 -40.19
N ALA A 240 8.51 27.98 -40.63
CA ALA A 240 7.64 26.90 -41.11
C ALA A 240 6.76 26.32 -39.99
N LYS A 241 7.31 26.13 -38.78
CA LYS A 241 6.53 25.70 -37.60
C LYS A 241 5.55 26.76 -37.13
N ALA A 242 5.91 28.05 -37.14
CA ALA A 242 4.98 29.12 -36.79
C ALA A 242 3.79 29.17 -37.76
N ALA A 243 4.04 29.03 -39.06
CA ALA A 243 2.98 28.97 -40.07
C ALA A 243 2.09 27.72 -39.92
N ALA A 244 2.68 26.56 -39.62
CA ALA A 244 1.91 25.34 -39.38
C ALA A 244 1.08 25.42 -38.09
N ARG A 245 1.60 26.09 -37.04
CA ARG A 245 0.88 26.32 -35.79
C ARG A 245 -0.27 27.29 -35.96
N GLU A 246 -0.07 28.34 -36.76
CA GLU A 246 -1.12 29.29 -37.12
C GLU A 246 -2.22 28.64 -37.99
N GLN A 247 -1.84 27.75 -38.91
CA GLN A 247 -2.82 26.94 -39.66
C GLN A 247 -3.58 25.97 -38.77
N HIS A 248 -2.91 25.33 -37.81
CA HIS A 248 -3.56 24.44 -36.85
C HIS A 248 -4.50 25.20 -35.90
N GLU A 249 -4.12 26.38 -35.43
CA GLU A 249 -4.99 27.25 -34.60
C GLU A 249 -6.18 27.78 -35.39
N ARG A 250 -6.00 28.12 -36.68
CA ARG A 250 -7.13 28.49 -37.55
C ARG A 250 -8.06 27.31 -37.82
N ALA A 251 -7.50 26.11 -38.00
CA ALA A 251 -8.29 24.89 -38.17
C ALA A 251 -9.05 24.52 -36.89
N SER A 252 -8.43 24.63 -35.71
CA SER A 252 -9.12 24.41 -34.44
C SER A 252 -10.17 25.48 -34.17
N ALA A 253 -9.88 26.76 -34.45
CA ALA A 253 -10.86 27.83 -34.31
C ALA A 253 -12.04 27.69 -35.28
N ALA A 254 -11.82 27.15 -36.49
CA ALA A 254 -12.89 26.84 -37.43
C ALA A 254 -13.76 25.66 -36.95
N ILE A 255 -13.16 24.64 -36.34
CA ILE A 255 -13.88 23.52 -35.72
C ILE A 255 -14.69 24.01 -34.51
N ASP A 256 -14.11 24.86 -33.66
CA ASP A 256 -14.80 25.44 -32.51
C ASP A 256 -15.94 26.38 -32.94
N ALA A 257 -15.74 27.17 -34.01
CA ALA A 257 -16.79 28.01 -34.59
C ALA A 257 -17.94 27.16 -35.19
N GLN A 258 -17.63 26.02 -35.78
CA GLN A 258 -18.62 25.09 -36.32
C GLN A 258 -19.41 24.39 -35.20
N ILE A 259 -18.75 24.01 -34.11
CA ILE A 259 -19.40 23.47 -32.89
C ILE A 259 -20.30 24.53 -32.27
N ASN A 260 -19.84 25.77 -32.15
CA ASN A 260 -20.63 26.89 -31.62
C ASN A 260 -21.83 27.25 -32.52
N ALA A 261 -21.68 27.19 -33.85
CA ALA A 261 -22.79 27.40 -34.77
C ALA A 261 -23.85 26.28 -34.70
N GLN A 262 -23.43 25.03 -34.43
CA GLN A 262 -24.36 23.92 -34.15
C GLN A 262 -25.08 24.11 -32.82
N ILE A 263 -24.38 24.60 -31.78
CA ILE A 263 -24.97 24.95 -30.50
C ILE A 263 -25.99 26.10 -30.66
N ASP A 264 -25.68 27.14 -31.44
CA ASP A 264 -26.59 28.26 -31.71
C ASP A 264 -27.85 27.85 -32.50
N ASN A 265 -27.73 26.88 -33.42
CA ASN A 265 -28.89 26.35 -34.14
C ASN A 265 -29.80 25.51 -33.22
N VAL A 266 -29.21 24.70 -32.34
CA VAL A 266 -29.96 23.97 -31.30
C VAL A 266 -30.61 24.95 -30.31
N LEU A 267 -29.92 26.05 -29.96
CA LEU A 267 -30.47 27.11 -29.11
C LEU A 267 -31.62 27.89 -29.78
N ARG A 268 -31.60 28.09 -31.10
CA ARG A 268 -32.73 28.70 -31.84
C ARG A 268 -33.97 27.81 -31.87
N ASP A 269 -33.80 26.50 -32.06
CA ASP A 269 -34.89 25.53 -31.98
C ASP A 269 -35.49 25.48 -30.57
N VAL A 270 -34.63 25.55 -29.55
CA VAL A 270 -35.06 25.67 -28.14
C VAL A 270 -35.74 27.02 -27.89
N GLN A 271 -35.26 28.14 -28.43
CA GLN A 271 -35.87 29.46 -28.26
C GLN A 271 -37.26 29.60 -28.89
N GLN A 272 -37.55 28.91 -30.00
CA GLN A 272 -38.92 28.88 -30.56
C GLN A 272 -39.88 28.09 -29.67
N SER A 273 -39.40 27.06 -28.97
CA SER A 273 -40.18 26.29 -27.99
C SER A 273 -40.42 27.01 -26.66
N LEU A 274 -39.65 28.08 -26.37
CA LEU A 274 -39.70 28.85 -25.11
C LEU A 274 -40.59 30.12 -25.17
N ARG A 275 -41.37 30.34 -26.24
CA ARG A 275 -42.30 31.48 -26.34
C ARG A 275 -43.59 31.36 -25.50
N ALA A 276 -43.70 30.37 -24.62
CA ALA A 276 -44.67 30.38 -23.53
C ALA A 276 -44.10 31.18 -22.34
N PRO A 277 -44.91 31.99 -21.63
CA PRO A 277 -44.40 33.05 -20.78
C PRO A 277 -43.62 32.52 -19.57
N ALA A 278 -42.41 33.06 -19.40
CA ALA A 278 -41.52 32.78 -18.28
C ALA A 278 -41.53 33.93 -17.26
N ALA A 279 -41.54 33.56 -15.99
CA ALA A 279 -41.15 34.37 -14.84
C ALA A 279 -40.20 33.53 -13.95
N PRO A 280 -39.38 34.16 -13.09
CA PRO A 280 -37.97 34.46 -13.31
C PRO A 280 -36.98 33.36 -12.84
N ALA A 281 -35.79 33.38 -13.45
CA ALA A 281 -34.55 32.62 -13.17
C ALA A 281 -34.59 31.49 -12.13
N ALA A 282 -34.54 30.22 -12.59
CA ALA A 282 -34.47 29.04 -11.74
C ALA A 282 -33.03 28.57 -11.48
N LYS A 283 -32.73 28.32 -10.21
CA LYS A 283 -31.58 27.55 -9.71
C LYS A 283 -31.63 26.13 -10.30
N SER A 284 -30.49 25.46 -10.43
CA SER A 284 -30.39 24.11 -10.98
C SER A 284 -31.20 23.08 -10.17
N ASP A 285 -32.39 22.76 -10.67
CA ASP A 285 -33.31 21.71 -10.23
C ASP A 285 -33.09 20.44 -11.06
N ALA A 286 -32.04 19.67 -10.76
CA ALA A 286 -32.08 18.24 -11.10
C ALA A 286 -33.21 17.61 -10.24
N PRO A 287 -34.21 16.94 -10.83
CA PRO A 287 -35.37 16.48 -10.08
C PRO A 287 -34.95 15.50 -8.99
N VAL A 288 -35.36 15.79 -7.76
CA VAL A 288 -35.24 14.86 -6.63
C VAL A 288 -36.24 13.72 -6.90
N THR A 289 -35.73 12.55 -7.29
CA THR A 289 -36.55 11.36 -7.41
C THR A 289 -36.75 10.76 -6.02
N VAL A 290 -38.01 10.51 -5.64
CA VAL A 290 -38.32 9.83 -4.38
C VAL A 290 -37.91 8.37 -4.48
N LEU A 291 -36.97 7.95 -3.63
CA LEU A 291 -36.50 6.56 -3.56
C LEU A 291 -37.25 5.82 -2.45
N ARG A 292 -37.48 4.52 -2.64
CA ARG A 292 -38.07 3.63 -1.63
C ARG A 292 -37.00 2.78 -0.97
N ALA A 293 -37.17 2.46 0.31
CA ALA A 293 -36.30 1.54 1.03
C ALA A 293 -36.62 0.09 0.67
N LYS A 294 -35.61 -0.77 0.60
CA LYS A 294 -35.77 -2.23 0.47
C LYS A 294 -36.51 -2.77 1.68
N SER A 295 -37.47 -3.65 1.44
CA SER A 295 -38.26 -4.32 2.48
C SER A 295 -37.48 -5.41 3.24
N ASP A 296 -36.49 -6.02 2.60
CA ASP A 296 -35.55 -6.96 3.22
C ASP A 296 -34.15 -6.34 3.25
N ASN A 297 -33.70 -5.95 4.44
CA ASN A 297 -32.45 -5.21 4.63
C ASN A 297 -31.76 -5.64 5.93
N ALA A 298 -30.53 -6.14 5.81
CA ALA A 298 -29.71 -6.59 6.93
C ALA A 298 -29.02 -5.45 7.69
N ALA A 299 -28.89 -4.26 7.09
CA ALA A 299 -28.30 -3.11 7.75
C ALA A 299 -29.31 -2.43 8.69
N PRO A 300 -28.88 -1.91 9.85
CA PRO A 300 -29.76 -1.21 10.81
C PRO A 300 -30.16 0.21 10.33
N VAL A 301 -29.93 0.52 9.05
CA VAL A 301 -30.24 1.80 8.39
C VAL A 301 -30.87 1.50 7.03
N PRO A 302 -31.79 2.35 6.54
CA PRO A 302 -32.50 2.14 5.28
C PRO A 302 -31.54 2.07 4.08
N VAL A 303 -31.72 1.06 3.24
CA VAL A 303 -31.01 0.91 1.96
C VAL A 303 -32.03 1.06 0.83
N PRO A 304 -31.81 1.90 -0.20
CA PRO A 304 -32.79 2.12 -1.27
C PRO A 304 -32.93 0.89 -2.17
N GLU A 305 -34.10 0.70 -2.80
CA GLU A 305 -34.36 -0.40 -3.75
C GLU A 305 -33.36 -0.44 -4.90
N SER A 306 -32.94 0.73 -5.38
CA SER A 306 -31.92 0.90 -6.42
C SER A 306 -30.48 0.56 -6.00
N ALA A 307 -30.26 0.01 -4.80
CA ALA A 307 -28.93 -0.37 -4.33
C ALA A 307 -28.48 -1.73 -4.88
N ASP A 308 -27.31 -1.75 -5.50
CA ASP A 308 -26.58 -2.91 -5.99
C ASP A 308 -25.28 -3.08 -5.19
N ASP A 309 -24.78 -4.32 -5.13
CA ASP A 309 -23.54 -4.68 -4.41
C ASP A 309 -23.51 -4.22 -2.94
N VAL A 310 -24.61 -4.47 -2.21
CA VAL A 310 -24.74 -4.06 -0.81
C VAL A 310 -23.82 -4.89 0.08
N ALA A 311 -22.77 -4.27 0.59
CA ALA A 311 -21.83 -4.82 1.56
C ALA A 311 -22.06 -4.17 2.93
N PHE A 312 -22.59 -4.94 3.88
CA PHE A 312 -22.79 -4.50 5.26
C PHE A 312 -21.90 -5.30 6.22
N ASN A 313 -21.17 -4.60 7.09
CA ASN A 313 -20.37 -5.17 8.17
C ASN A 313 -20.82 -4.60 9.52
N GLY A 314 -21.65 -5.36 10.23
CA GLY A 314 -22.21 -4.98 11.53
C GLY A 314 -21.20 -4.98 12.69
N ASP A 315 -20.01 -5.58 12.55
CA ASP A 315 -18.96 -5.54 13.58
C ASP A 315 -18.11 -4.28 13.47
N LYS A 316 -17.83 -3.86 12.23
CA LYS A 316 -17.07 -2.65 11.91
C LYS A 316 -17.95 -1.40 11.80
N GLY A 317 -19.27 -1.59 11.76
CA GLY A 317 -20.22 -0.52 11.56
C GLY A 317 -20.04 0.16 10.20
N GLU A 318 -19.85 -0.62 9.14
CA GLU A 318 -19.65 -0.13 7.77
C GLU A 318 -20.74 -0.66 6.83
N LEU A 319 -21.18 0.19 5.91
CA LEU A 319 -22.09 -0.15 4.83
C LEU A 319 -21.59 0.50 3.53
N GLU A 320 -21.54 -0.24 2.44
CA GLU A 320 -21.20 0.27 1.11
C GLU A 320 -22.11 -0.34 0.05
N PHE A 321 -22.53 0.46 -0.91
CA PHE A 321 -23.26 0.00 -2.10
C PHE A 321 -23.16 1.02 -3.25
N MET A 322 -23.53 0.57 -4.45
CA MET A 322 -23.74 1.44 -5.62
C MET A 322 -25.24 1.62 -5.84
N GLY A 323 -25.74 2.80 -6.18
CA GLY A 323 -27.17 2.95 -6.48
C GLY A 323 -27.66 4.39 -6.53
N GLY A 324 -28.95 4.58 -6.82
CA GLY A 324 -29.61 5.87 -6.90
C GLY A 324 -29.34 6.67 -8.19
N PRO A 325 -30.30 7.51 -8.65
CA PRO A 325 -30.22 8.19 -9.94
C PRO A 325 -29.29 9.41 -9.91
N ASN A 326 -29.05 10.00 -8.73
CA ASN A 326 -28.11 11.11 -8.51
C ASN A 326 -27.88 11.33 -7.01
N VAL A 327 -26.79 12.06 -6.69
CA VAL A 327 -26.36 12.37 -5.32
C VAL A 327 -27.47 13.07 -4.51
N ARG A 328 -28.22 14.00 -5.13
CA ARG A 328 -29.25 14.81 -4.47
C ARG A 328 -30.47 13.98 -4.05
N SER A 329 -30.86 13.00 -4.86
CA SER A 329 -31.99 12.10 -4.58
C SER A 329 -31.66 11.14 -3.43
N LEU A 330 -30.44 10.60 -3.39
CA LEU A 330 -29.96 9.79 -2.27
C LEU A 330 -29.81 10.61 -0.98
N ALA A 331 -29.31 11.85 -1.09
CA ALA A 331 -29.22 12.73 0.07
C ALA A 331 -30.60 13.08 0.65
N ALA A 332 -31.60 13.31 -0.21
CA ALA A 332 -32.98 13.52 0.20
C ALA A 332 -33.60 12.28 0.85
N PHE A 333 -33.39 11.09 0.25
CA PHE A 333 -33.79 9.80 0.80
C PHE A 333 -33.25 9.59 2.22
N TYR A 334 -31.94 9.72 2.42
CA TYR A 334 -31.34 9.52 3.74
C TYR A 334 -31.78 10.56 4.76
N LYS A 335 -31.93 11.84 4.38
CA LYS A 335 -32.46 12.86 5.29
C LYS A 335 -33.88 12.50 5.75
N ALA A 336 -34.76 12.08 4.84
CA ALA A 336 -36.14 11.74 5.17
C ALA A 336 -36.22 10.47 6.04
N GLU A 337 -35.66 9.36 5.57
CA GLU A 337 -35.80 8.07 6.23
C GLU A 337 -35.10 8.02 7.60
N MET A 338 -33.91 8.64 7.72
CA MET A 338 -33.20 8.69 8.99
C MET A 338 -33.91 9.60 10.00
N THR A 339 -34.51 10.71 9.54
CA THR A 339 -35.34 11.57 10.42
C THR A 339 -36.58 10.84 10.90
N ASN A 340 -37.26 10.10 10.02
CA ASN A 340 -38.40 9.25 10.38
C ASN A 340 -37.98 8.14 11.36
N ALA A 341 -36.76 7.61 11.22
CA ALA A 341 -36.16 6.66 12.16
C ALA A 341 -35.64 7.32 13.46
N GLY A 342 -35.89 8.61 13.69
CA GLY A 342 -35.57 9.32 14.93
C GLY A 342 -34.09 9.73 15.07
N TRP A 343 -33.35 9.80 13.98
CA TRP A 343 -31.99 10.34 13.96
C TRP A 343 -32.00 11.85 13.73
N SER A 344 -31.17 12.58 14.48
CA SER A 344 -30.98 14.01 14.25
C SER A 344 -29.85 14.23 13.24
N THR A 345 -30.14 14.97 12.16
CA THR A 345 -29.12 15.41 11.18
C THR A 345 -28.61 16.80 11.52
N ARG A 346 -27.33 17.07 11.25
CA ARG A 346 -26.79 18.43 11.22
C ARG A 346 -26.77 18.97 9.79
N LYS A 347 -26.43 20.26 9.62
CA LYS A 347 -26.14 20.81 8.29
C LYS A 347 -24.98 20.02 7.68
N PRO A 348 -25.07 19.54 6.42
CA PRO A 348 -24.02 18.73 5.81
C PRO A 348 -22.67 19.46 5.86
N THR A 349 -21.62 18.77 6.28
CA THR A 349 -20.25 19.32 6.28
C THR A 349 -19.76 19.53 4.84
N ILE A 350 -20.25 18.73 3.91
CA ILE A 350 -20.05 18.88 2.47
C ILE A 350 -21.41 18.73 1.76
N ASP A 351 -21.79 19.76 1.01
CA ASP A 351 -23.03 19.82 0.23
C ASP A 351 -22.70 20.33 -1.19
N ARG A 352 -22.26 19.43 -2.07
CA ARG A 352 -21.90 19.72 -3.46
C ARG A 352 -22.63 18.77 -4.41
N ASP A 353 -22.80 19.18 -5.66
CA ASP A 353 -23.56 18.42 -6.65
C ASP A 353 -22.99 17.02 -6.93
N ASN A 354 -21.66 16.84 -6.79
CA ASN A 354 -20.96 15.57 -7.00
C ASN A 354 -20.67 14.79 -5.71
N MET A 355 -20.86 15.41 -4.53
CA MET A 355 -20.58 14.77 -3.25
C MET A 355 -21.32 15.44 -2.10
N VAL A 356 -22.04 14.64 -1.31
CA VAL A 356 -22.72 15.07 -0.09
C VAL A 356 -22.29 14.17 1.06
N VAL A 357 -21.97 14.79 2.20
CA VAL A 357 -21.70 14.07 3.46
C VAL A 357 -22.78 14.41 4.48
N LEU A 358 -23.51 13.39 4.94
CA LEU A 358 -24.60 13.52 5.90
C LEU A 358 -24.23 12.87 7.23
N ASP A 359 -24.24 13.66 8.30
CA ASP A 359 -23.94 13.20 9.65
C ASP A 359 -25.20 13.14 10.49
N PHE A 360 -25.45 11.97 11.07
CA PHE A 360 -26.60 11.66 11.90
C PHE A 360 -26.17 11.24 13.31
N THR A 361 -26.98 11.61 14.31
CA THR A 361 -26.79 11.21 15.70
C THR A 361 -28.10 10.77 16.35
N LYS A 362 -28.06 9.68 17.11
CA LYS A 362 -29.21 9.17 17.89
C LYS A 362 -28.71 8.44 19.13
N GLY A 363 -29.17 8.82 20.33
CA GLY A 363 -28.85 8.09 21.57
C GLY A 363 -27.35 7.85 21.85
N GLY A 364 -26.47 8.78 21.46
CA GLY A 364 -25.01 8.63 21.60
C GLY A 364 -24.33 7.88 20.45
N GLN A 365 -25.10 7.25 19.55
CA GLN A 365 -24.60 6.67 18.31
C GLN A 365 -24.39 7.76 17.25
N LYS A 366 -23.35 7.59 16.43
CA LYS A 366 -23.01 8.46 15.31
C LYS A 366 -23.01 7.65 14.03
N LEU A 367 -23.41 8.29 12.94
CA LEU A 367 -23.42 7.69 11.61
C LEU A 367 -23.11 8.77 10.57
N SER A 368 -22.19 8.49 9.66
CA SER A 368 -21.84 9.38 8.56
C SER A 368 -22.05 8.66 7.23
N PHE A 369 -22.82 9.27 6.33
CA PHE A 369 -22.99 8.82 4.94
C PHE A 369 -22.19 9.74 4.02
N THR A 370 -21.29 9.16 3.23
CA THR A 370 -20.66 9.80 2.07
C THR A 370 -21.33 9.31 0.80
N ILE A 371 -21.97 10.22 0.07
CA ILE A 371 -22.67 9.97 -1.19
C ILE A 371 -21.88 10.68 -2.28
N MET A 372 -21.29 9.94 -3.22
CA MET A 372 -20.36 10.50 -4.20
C MET A 372 -20.64 9.99 -5.61
N GLN A 373 -20.58 10.88 -6.59
CA GLN A 373 -20.60 10.51 -8.00
C GLN A 373 -19.34 9.70 -8.34
N PHE A 374 -19.51 8.49 -8.87
CA PHE A 374 -18.43 7.59 -9.24
C PHE A 374 -18.65 7.07 -10.67
N GLY A 375 -17.99 7.73 -11.64
CA GLY A 375 -18.25 7.47 -13.06
C GLY A 375 -19.70 7.78 -13.42
N GLN A 376 -20.39 6.81 -14.04
CA GLN A 376 -21.81 6.93 -14.40
C GLN A 376 -22.78 6.57 -13.25
N GLY A 377 -22.28 6.08 -12.11
CA GLY A 377 -23.10 5.68 -10.95
C GLY A 377 -22.84 6.52 -9.71
N VAL A 378 -23.64 6.34 -8.67
CA VAL A 378 -23.43 6.98 -7.36
C VAL A 378 -23.04 5.92 -6.34
N ARG A 379 -21.92 6.14 -5.64
CA ARG A 379 -21.47 5.28 -4.55
C ARG A 379 -21.92 5.86 -3.21
N VAL A 380 -22.47 5.02 -2.35
CA VAL A 380 -22.83 5.37 -0.98
C VAL A 380 -21.97 4.55 -0.03
N ARG A 381 -21.25 5.23 0.87
CA ARG A 381 -20.56 4.62 1.99
C ARG A 381 -21.10 5.20 3.29
N ALA A 382 -21.48 4.34 4.23
CA ALA A 382 -21.86 4.73 5.57
C ALA A 382 -20.95 4.10 6.61
N SER A 383 -20.61 4.85 7.65
CA SER A 383 -19.81 4.34 8.76
C SER A 383 -20.24 4.96 10.09
N GLY A 384 -20.18 4.18 11.16
CA GLY A 384 -20.37 4.69 12.51
C GLY A 384 -21.01 3.70 13.48
N SER A 385 -21.06 4.07 14.76
CA SER A 385 -21.58 3.22 15.85
C SER A 385 -23.07 2.92 15.74
N GLY A 386 -23.82 3.65 14.89
CA GLY A 386 -25.20 3.33 14.53
C GLY A 386 -25.39 2.08 13.67
N LEU A 387 -24.30 1.60 13.06
CA LEU A 387 -24.28 0.41 12.21
C LEU A 387 -23.81 -0.84 12.96
N VAL A 388 -23.43 -0.72 14.24
CA VAL A 388 -22.90 -1.83 15.02
C VAL A 388 -24.03 -2.65 15.63
N THR A 389 -24.08 -3.96 15.35
CA THR A 389 -25.11 -4.87 15.88
C THR A 389 -24.58 -5.64 17.09
N ALA A 390 -25.22 -5.51 18.26
CA ALA A 390 -24.79 -6.19 19.49
C ALA A 390 -25.25 -7.66 19.51
N ALA A 391 -24.32 -8.61 19.65
CA ALA A 391 -24.64 -10.00 19.96
C ALA A 391 -24.97 -10.15 21.45
N ALA A 392 -26.11 -10.78 21.76
CA ALA A 392 -26.64 -10.97 23.10
C ALA A 392 -25.75 -11.87 23.98
N GLN A 393 -25.40 -11.40 25.17
CA GLN A 393 -24.80 -12.18 26.26
C GLN A 393 -25.86 -13.02 27.00
N PRO A 394 -25.51 -14.24 27.45
CA PRO A 394 -26.05 -14.79 28.69
C PRO A 394 -24.97 -15.14 29.74
N PRO A 395 -25.37 -15.38 31.01
CA PRO A 395 -24.56 -15.03 32.18
C PRO A 395 -23.93 -16.23 32.93
N GLY A 396 -22.73 -15.98 33.50
CA GLY A 396 -22.24 -16.49 34.79
C GLY A 396 -21.82 -17.97 34.94
N LYS A 397 -20.54 -18.21 35.29
CA LYS A 397 -20.11 -18.84 36.57
C LYS A 397 -18.58 -19.07 36.66
N THR A 398 -18.01 -18.49 37.74
CA THR A 398 -16.91 -18.93 38.63
C THR A 398 -15.57 -19.48 38.12
N ALA A 399 -14.51 -18.95 38.76
CA ALA A 399 -13.10 -19.26 38.59
C ALA A 399 -12.66 -20.63 39.13
N ALA A 400 -11.74 -21.28 38.42
CA ALA A 400 -10.70 -22.15 38.96
C ALA A 400 -9.55 -22.29 37.95
N ALA A 401 -8.31 -22.29 38.44
CA ALA A 401 -7.08 -22.25 37.65
C ALA A 401 -6.86 -23.52 36.80
N ALA A 402 -6.58 -23.35 35.51
CA ALA A 402 -5.99 -24.35 34.62
C ALA A 402 -5.22 -23.66 33.48
N LYS A 403 -4.16 -24.32 32.99
CA LYS A 403 -3.31 -23.89 31.86
C LYS A 403 -4.13 -23.17 30.78
N VAL A 404 -3.62 -22.03 30.30
CA VAL A 404 -4.21 -21.33 29.14
C VAL A 404 -3.90 -22.13 27.88
N THR A 405 -4.62 -23.21 27.66
CA THR A 405 -5.13 -23.53 26.32
C THR A 405 -6.18 -22.46 26.06
N GLN A 406 -5.86 -21.47 25.22
CA GLN A 406 -6.89 -20.59 24.67
C GLN A 406 -7.90 -21.50 23.98
N GLN A 407 -9.09 -21.64 24.58
CA GLN A 407 -10.16 -22.40 23.98
C GLN A 407 -10.71 -21.54 22.85
N PHE A 408 -10.31 -21.86 21.62
CA PHE A 408 -10.90 -21.30 20.41
C PHE A 408 -12.33 -21.84 20.32
N ASN A 409 -13.32 -20.96 20.16
CA ASN A 409 -14.67 -21.40 19.84
C ASN A 409 -14.69 -21.87 18.37
N ASP A 410 -15.57 -22.79 18.01
CA ASP A 410 -15.65 -23.33 16.63
C ASP A 410 -15.85 -22.23 15.56
N ASP A 411 -16.48 -21.11 15.95
CA ASP A 411 -16.65 -19.93 15.10
C ASP A 411 -15.31 -19.26 14.69
N ASP A 412 -14.29 -19.28 15.55
CA ASP A 412 -12.96 -18.71 15.26
C ASP A 412 -12.22 -19.52 14.18
N LEU A 413 -12.51 -20.82 14.12
CA LEU A 413 -12.01 -21.77 13.14
C LEU A 413 -12.94 -21.93 11.95
N THR A 414 -13.98 -21.09 11.81
CA THR A 414 -14.78 -21.06 10.59
C THR A 414 -13.91 -20.54 9.44
N ALA A 415 -13.98 -21.21 8.30
CA ALA A 415 -13.24 -20.79 7.13
C ALA A 415 -13.88 -19.56 6.48
N GLU A 416 -13.05 -18.58 6.13
CA GLU A 416 -13.31 -17.56 5.13
C GLU A 416 -12.49 -17.86 3.87
N ASP A 417 -13.04 -17.55 2.71
CA ASP A 417 -12.33 -17.72 1.44
C ASP A 417 -11.53 -16.47 1.09
N VAL A 418 -10.21 -16.63 0.98
CA VAL A 418 -9.31 -15.63 0.42
C VAL A 418 -8.67 -16.19 -0.84
N ALA A 419 -9.00 -15.60 -1.98
CA ALA A 419 -8.54 -16.04 -3.30
C ALA A 419 -8.81 -17.54 -3.61
N GLY A 420 -9.90 -18.09 -3.09
CA GLY A 420 -10.31 -19.49 -3.29
C GLY A 420 -9.65 -20.50 -2.35
N HIS A 421 -8.93 -20.03 -1.32
CA HIS A 421 -8.31 -20.87 -0.30
C HIS A 421 -8.85 -20.54 1.09
N PRO A 422 -9.03 -21.57 1.95
CA PRO A 422 -9.59 -21.38 3.29
C PRO A 422 -8.58 -20.71 4.22
N VAL A 423 -9.00 -19.67 4.94
CA VAL A 423 -8.28 -19.11 6.10
C VAL A 423 -9.24 -19.03 7.29
N PRO A 424 -8.78 -19.13 8.54
CA PRO A 424 -9.65 -18.89 9.67
C PRO A 424 -10.17 -17.45 9.69
N LYS A 425 -11.44 -17.27 10.09
CA LYS A 425 -12.03 -15.94 10.36
C LYS A 425 -11.13 -15.11 11.27
N ARG A 426 -10.65 -15.72 12.36
CA ARG A 426 -9.75 -15.07 13.30
C ARG A 426 -8.32 -15.10 12.79
N ARG A 427 -7.84 -14.00 12.21
CA ARG A 427 -6.47 -13.83 11.72
C ARG A 427 -5.98 -12.39 11.87
N THR A 428 -4.67 -12.20 11.92
CA THR A 428 -4.02 -10.86 11.99
C THR A 428 -3.57 -10.37 10.62
N ALA A 429 -3.32 -11.28 9.67
CA ALA A 429 -3.03 -10.95 8.29
C ALA A 429 -3.41 -12.10 7.35
N SER A 430 -3.76 -11.79 6.11
CA SER A 430 -3.83 -12.76 5.00
C SER A 430 -3.59 -12.08 3.67
N GLY A 431 -3.03 -12.79 2.71
CA GLY A 431 -2.84 -12.34 1.35
C GLY A 431 -2.57 -13.52 0.42
N SER A 432 -2.63 -13.28 -0.89
CA SER A 432 -2.38 -14.32 -1.88
C SER A 432 -1.58 -13.80 -3.06
N GLU A 433 -0.68 -14.62 -3.59
CA GLU A 433 -0.01 -14.40 -4.86
C GLU A 433 -0.56 -15.41 -5.87
N ARG A 434 -0.89 -14.96 -7.08
CA ARG A 434 -1.48 -15.84 -8.09
C ARG A 434 -0.90 -15.58 -9.47
N THR A 435 -0.53 -16.65 -10.14
CA THR A 435 -0.29 -16.71 -11.59
C THR A 435 -1.31 -17.68 -12.22
N GLN A 436 -1.27 -17.84 -13.54
CA GLN A 436 -2.07 -18.87 -14.21
C GLN A 436 -1.63 -20.30 -13.83
N TYR A 437 -0.41 -20.47 -13.33
CA TYR A 437 0.22 -21.78 -13.08
C TYR A 437 0.39 -22.09 -11.59
N ARG A 438 0.20 -21.10 -10.71
CA ARG A 438 0.48 -21.22 -9.28
C ARG A 438 -0.44 -20.32 -8.47
N VAL A 439 -0.81 -20.78 -7.27
CA VAL A 439 -1.44 -19.96 -6.24
C VAL A 439 -0.67 -20.11 -4.94
N VAL A 440 -0.50 -19.01 -4.23
CA VAL A 440 0.05 -18.97 -2.89
C VAL A 440 -0.91 -18.22 -2.00
N LEU A 441 -1.25 -18.81 -0.87
CA LEU A 441 -1.90 -18.15 0.24
C LEU A 441 -0.88 -17.98 1.36
N ASN A 442 -0.82 -16.78 1.93
CA ASN A 442 -0.09 -16.45 3.15
C ASN A 442 -1.08 -15.95 4.20
N ALA A 443 -0.94 -16.36 5.46
CA ALA A 443 -1.73 -15.82 6.56
C ALA A 443 -0.96 -15.82 7.88
N THR A 444 -1.34 -14.94 8.80
CA THR A 444 -0.85 -14.92 10.19
C THR A 444 -2.05 -15.10 11.10
N VAL A 445 -2.00 -16.13 11.94
CA VAL A 445 -3.14 -16.55 12.77
C VAL A 445 -2.69 -16.71 14.22
N PRO A 446 -3.39 -16.13 15.22
CA PRO A 446 -3.03 -16.27 16.62
C PRO A 446 -3.45 -17.64 17.21
N MET A 447 -3.09 -18.73 16.53
CA MET A 447 -3.39 -20.13 16.90
C MET A 447 -2.13 -20.97 16.76
N ASP A 448 -1.99 -22.04 17.54
CA ASP A 448 -0.82 -22.92 17.46
C ASP A 448 -0.78 -23.75 16.17
N VAL A 449 0.39 -24.33 15.89
CA VAL A 449 0.66 -25.09 14.66
C VAL A 449 -0.24 -26.31 14.52
N ALA A 450 -0.56 -27.00 15.63
CA ALA A 450 -1.38 -28.20 15.60
C ALA A 450 -2.85 -27.87 15.28
N THR A 451 -3.38 -26.83 15.92
CA THR A 451 -4.72 -26.29 15.63
C THR A 451 -4.85 -25.86 14.17
N MET A 452 -3.84 -25.14 13.65
CA MET A 452 -3.84 -24.71 12.25
C MET A 452 -3.71 -25.88 11.27
N LEU A 453 -2.92 -26.90 11.59
CA LEU A 453 -2.83 -28.10 10.77
C LEU A 453 -4.17 -28.83 10.71
N ALA A 454 -4.85 -28.98 11.84
CA ALA A 454 -6.18 -29.60 11.91
C ALA A 454 -7.22 -28.82 11.10
N PHE A 455 -7.22 -27.49 11.20
CA PHE A 455 -8.06 -26.61 10.38
C PHE A 455 -7.84 -26.87 8.88
N TYR A 456 -6.60 -26.79 8.40
CA TYR A 456 -6.33 -26.97 6.97
C TYR A 456 -6.63 -28.40 6.49
N ARG A 457 -6.39 -29.43 7.30
CA ARG A 457 -6.79 -30.80 6.96
C ARG A 457 -8.30 -30.90 6.74
N ARG A 458 -9.10 -30.36 7.66
CA ARG A 458 -10.57 -30.37 7.54
C ARG A 458 -11.03 -29.62 6.30
N GLU A 459 -10.60 -28.37 6.14
CA GLU A 459 -11.08 -27.49 5.07
C GLU A 459 -10.62 -27.93 3.67
N LEU A 460 -9.37 -28.40 3.54
CA LEU A 460 -8.86 -28.88 2.25
C LEU A 460 -9.49 -30.23 1.89
N THR A 461 -9.68 -31.14 2.85
CA THR A 461 -10.38 -32.41 2.61
C THR A 461 -11.83 -32.18 2.19
N ALA A 462 -12.54 -31.24 2.82
CA ALA A 462 -13.89 -30.85 2.42
C ALA A 462 -13.97 -30.29 0.99
N ARG A 463 -12.85 -29.76 0.47
CA ARG A 463 -12.69 -29.29 -0.92
C ARG A 463 -12.21 -30.38 -1.87
N GLY A 464 -12.18 -31.64 -1.44
CA GLY A 464 -11.77 -32.79 -2.25
C GLY A 464 -10.25 -32.95 -2.39
N TRP A 465 -9.46 -32.32 -1.52
CA TRP A 465 -8.00 -32.50 -1.52
C TRP A 465 -7.61 -33.72 -0.70
N SER A 466 -6.52 -34.38 -1.08
CA SER A 466 -5.96 -35.53 -0.35
C SER A 466 -4.59 -35.22 0.20
N GLU A 467 -4.33 -35.53 1.48
CA GLU A 467 -3.01 -35.36 2.10
C GLU A 467 -2.11 -36.57 1.77
N ALA A 468 -0.85 -36.31 1.42
CA ALA A 468 0.15 -37.35 1.24
C ALA A 468 0.71 -37.82 2.61
N GLN A 469 1.15 -39.07 2.69
CA GLN A 469 1.80 -39.57 3.90
C GLN A 469 3.17 -38.91 4.14
N GLY A 470 3.49 -38.61 5.40
CA GLY A 470 4.81 -38.08 5.79
C GLY A 470 4.85 -36.61 6.19
N ALA A 471 3.74 -36.02 6.68
CA ALA A 471 3.76 -34.68 7.25
C ALA A 471 4.78 -34.58 8.40
N SER A 472 5.77 -33.68 8.28
CA SER A 472 6.69 -33.39 9.38
C SER A 472 5.99 -32.42 10.33
N VAL A 473 5.71 -32.85 11.57
CA VAL A 473 5.00 -32.03 12.56
C VAL A 473 5.84 -31.89 13.82
N SER A 474 6.05 -30.66 14.25
CA SER A 474 6.64 -30.27 15.53
C SER A 474 5.78 -29.16 16.15
N GLU A 475 6.04 -28.83 17.42
CA GLU A 475 5.31 -27.75 18.10
C GLU A 475 5.46 -26.37 17.42
N VAL A 476 6.59 -26.15 16.73
CA VAL A 476 6.94 -24.86 16.13
C VAL A 476 6.86 -24.85 14.62
N ARG A 477 6.72 -26.00 13.96
CA ARG A 477 6.68 -26.10 12.50
C ARG A 477 5.92 -27.34 12.06
N SER A 478 5.08 -27.20 11.04
CA SER A 478 4.49 -28.32 10.31
C SER A 478 4.64 -28.12 8.82
N GLN A 479 4.88 -29.20 8.08
CA GLN A 479 4.80 -29.22 6.63
C GLN A 479 4.02 -30.45 6.18
N ALA A 480 2.99 -30.23 5.36
CA ALA A 480 2.14 -31.28 4.83
C ALA A 480 1.95 -31.08 3.32
N ALA A 481 2.04 -32.16 2.56
CA ALA A 481 1.78 -32.16 1.13
C ALA A 481 0.35 -32.61 0.86
N PHE A 482 -0.33 -31.92 -0.04
CA PHE A 482 -1.70 -32.21 -0.47
C PHE A 482 -1.76 -32.35 -1.99
N THR A 483 -2.76 -33.06 -2.48
CA THR A 483 -3.13 -33.13 -3.90
C THR A 483 -4.51 -32.52 -4.05
N ALA A 484 -4.59 -31.40 -4.78
CA ALA A 484 -5.81 -30.74 -5.20
C ALA A 484 -6.24 -31.23 -6.61
N PRO A 485 -7.50 -31.01 -7.02
CA PRO A 485 -7.92 -31.27 -8.40
C PRO A 485 -7.05 -30.58 -9.45
N GLU A 486 -6.50 -29.40 -9.14
CA GLU A 486 -5.68 -28.62 -10.06
C GLU A 486 -4.17 -28.96 -10.00
N GLY A 487 -3.74 -29.75 -9.00
CA GLY A 487 -2.34 -30.18 -8.86
C GLY A 487 -1.83 -30.30 -7.42
N PRO A 488 -0.52 -30.54 -7.23
CA PRO A 488 0.09 -30.70 -5.93
C PRO A 488 0.16 -29.37 -5.17
N ALA A 489 -0.03 -29.44 -3.86
CA ALA A 489 0.09 -28.32 -2.95
C ALA A 489 0.93 -28.65 -1.72
N VAL A 490 1.59 -27.65 -1.16
CA VAL A 490 2.36 -27.77 0.09
C VAL A 490 1.87 -26.74 1.09
N LEU A 491 1.41 -27.22 2.24
CA LEU A 491 1.11 -26.42 3.41
C LEU A 491 2.36 -26.36 4.29
N THR A 492 2.83 -25.15 4.61
CA THR A 492 3.88 -24.90 5.59
C THR A 492 3.31 -24.01 6.68
N LEU A 493 3.46 -24.44 7.93
CA LEU A 493 3.05 -23.74 9.14
C LEU A 493 4.28 -23.50 9.99
N GLU A 494 4.49 -22.27 10.45
CA GLU A 494 5.63 -21.92 11.29
C GLU A 494 5.19 -21.02 12.44
N ARG A 495 5.57 -21.36 13.67
CA ARG A 495 5.27 -20.60 14.87
C ARG A 495 6.21 -19.40 14.98
N LYS A 496 5.66 -18.19 15.06
CA LYS A 496 6.39 -16.95 15.32
C LYS A 496 5.79 -16.23 16.53
N GLY A 497 6.37 -16.48 17.70
CA GLY A 497 5.82 -15.99 18.97
C GLY A 497 4.46 -16.65 19.28
N ASN A 498 3.42 -15.84 19.41
CA ASN A 498 2.06 -16.31 19.67
C ASN A 498 1.22 -16.58 18.41
N ASP A 499 1.80 -16.33 17.23
CA ASP A 499 1.12 -16.49 15.94
C ASP A 499 1.72 -17.67 15.18
N THR A 500 0.91 -18.29 14.32
CA THR A 500 1.35 -19.24 13.30
C THR A 500 1.27 -18.55 11.95
N GLN A 501 2.40 -18.51 11.25
CA GLN A 501 2.49 -18.14 9.85
C GLN A 501 2.09 -19.33 8.99
N VAL A 502 1.12 -19.11 8.12
CA VAL A 502 0.62 -20.07 7.16
C VAL A 502 1.17 -19.70 5.79
N ARG A 503 1.68 -20.69 5.08
CA ARG A 503 1.94 -20.65 3.65
C ARG A 503 1.36 -21.89 2.98
N LEU A 504 0.33 -21.73 2.14
CA LEU A 504 -0.20 -22.80 1.29
C LEU A 504 0.15 -22.49 -0.17
N ALA A 505 0.97 -23.35 -0.80
CA ALA A 505 1.40 -23.19 -2.19
C ALA A 505 0.79 -24.28 -3.06
N LEU A 506 -0.09 -23.94 -4.00
CA LEU A 506 -0.66 -24.84 -5.01
C LEU A 506 0.05 -24.61 -6.36
N ARG A 507 0.51 -25.68 -6.98
CA ARG A 507 1.08 -25.68 -8.33
C ARG A 507 0.12 -26.38 -9.31
N LYS A 508 0.05 -25.87 -10.54
CA LYS A 508 -0.83 -26.38 -11.62
C LYS A 508 -0.01 -26.98 -12.78
N PRO A 509 0.58 -28.18 -12.60
CA PRO A 509 1.54 -28.76 -13.54
C PRO A 509 0.95 -29.00 -14.93
N GLU A 510 -0.30 -29.44 -15.04
CA GLU A 510 -0.92 -29.68 -16.36
C GLU A 510 -1.10 -28.39 -17.16
N VAL A 511 -1.50 -27.30 -16.49
CA VAL A 511 -1.63 -25.98 -17.13
C VAL A 511 -0.25 -25.46 -17.53
N ALA A 512 0.74 -25.62 -16.64
CA ALA A 512 2.11 -25.26 -16.92
C ALA A 512 2.70 -26.06 -18.10
N GLN A 513 2.39 -27.35 -18.18
CA GLN A 513 2.86 -28.24 -19.24
C GLN A 513 2.24 -27.87 -20.59
N LYS A 514 0.92 -27.64 -20.63
CA LYS A 514 0.21 -27.17 -21.85
C LYS A 514 0.75 -25.84 -22.35
N ALA A 515 1.16 -24.95 -21.45
CA ALA A 515 1.77 -23.68 -21.78
C ALA A 515 3.29 -23.74 -22.05
N GLY A 516 3.91 -24.93 -21.95
CA GLY A 516 5.35 -25.11 -22.15
C GLY A 516 6.24 -24.54 -21.03
N VAL A 517 5.65 -24.09 -19.93
CA VAL A 517 6.37 -23.41 -18.83
C VAL A 517 6.79 -24.36 -17.70
N LEU A 518 6.34 -25.62 -17.71
CA LEU A 518 6.71 -26.61 -16.69
C LEU A 518 8.21 -26.94 -16.76
N PRO A 519 8.99 -26.73 -15.68
CA PRO A 519 10.41 -27.06 -15.65
C PRO A 519 10.64 -28.57 -15.75
N LYS A 520 11.82 -28.96 -16.25
CA LYS A 520 12.25 -30.36 -16.18
C LYS A 520 12.52 -30.74 -14.72
N PRO A 521 12.28 -32.01 -14.33
CA PRO A 521 12.53 -32.47 -12.96
C PRO A 521 13.95 -32.12 -12.49
N GLY A 522 14.05 -31.49 -11.33
CA GLY A 522 15.32 -31.07 -10.72
C GLY A 522 15.98 -29.85 -11.37
N GLN A 523 15.36 -29.22 -12.37
CA GLN A 523 15.84 -28.02 -13.05
C GLN A 523 14.91 -26.83 -12.81
N ALA A 524 15.43 -25.63 -13.02
CA ALA A 524 14.63 -24.42 -13.16
C ALA A 524 14.32 -24.17 -14.63
N LYS A 525 13.22 -23.47 -14.92
CA LYS A 525 12.95 -22.89 -16.23
C LYS A 525 12.90 -21.37 -16.14
N VAL A 526 13.60 -20.70 -17.03
CA VAL A 526 13.58 -19.24 -17.17
C VAL A 526 12.89 -18.88 -18.48
N LEU A 527 11.93 -17.97 -18.41
CA LEU A 527 11.20 -17.41 -19.56
C LEU A 527 11.58 -15.94 -19.69
N ILE A 528 11.97 -15.51 -20.87
CA ILE A 528 12.40 -14.13 -21.09
C ILE A 528 11.31 -13.39 -21.87
N GLY A 529 10.76 -12.33 -21.29
CA GLY A 529 9.72 -11.52 -21.90
C GLY A 529 10.19 -10.10 -22.17
N ASN A 530 9.77 -9.52 -23.28
CA ASN A 530 10.02 -8.16 -23.71
C ASN A 530 8.70 -7.46 -24.08
N PRO A 531 7.98 -6.88 -23.11
CA PRO A 531 6.80 -6.06 -23.39
C PRO A 531 7.10 -4.72 -24.07
N GLY A 532 8.37 -4.34 -24.23
CA GLY A 532 8.79 -3.10 -24.85
C GLY A 532 8.70 -3.10 -26.38
N ASP A 533 9.02 -1.95 -26.96
CA ASP A 533 9.02 -1.67 -28.40
C ASP A 533 10.39 -1.90 -29.08
N SER A 534 11.42 -2.20 -28.29
CA SER A 534 12.81 -2.28 -28.73
C SER A 534 13.37 -3.70 -28.58
N GLU A 535 14.12 -4.19 -29.56
CA GLU A 535 14.75 -5.52 -29.47
C GLU A 535 15.77 -5.58 -28.33
N ALA A 536 15.74 -6.68 -27.57
CA ALA A 536 16.64 -6.95 -26.47
C ALA A 536 17.54 -8.15 -26.75
N VAL A 537 18.70 -8.18 -26.12
CA VAL A 537 19.67 -9.28 -26.13
C VAL A 537 19.94 -9.67 -24.68
N VAL A 538 19.41 -10.81 -24.26
CA VAL A 538 19.62 -11.32 -22.90
C VAL A 538 20.67 -12.42 -22.94
N THR A 539 21.67 -12.36 -22.07
CA THR A 539 22.69 -13.40 -21.90
C THR A 539 22.63 -13.96 -20.49
N ILE A 540 22.38 -15.25 -20.36
CA ILE A 540 22.31 -15.97 -19.10
C ILE A 540 23.02 -17.31 -19.26
N ASN A 541 23.80 -17.72 -18.27
CA ASN A 541 24.59 -18.97 -18.34
C ASN A 541 25.45 -19.09 -19.62
N LYS A 542 26.07 -17.99 -20.06
CA LYS A 542 26.83 -17.87 -21.32
C LYS A 542 26.02 -18.10 -22.61
N GLN A 543 24.70 -18.24 -22.53
CA GLN A 543 23.80 -18.36 -23.68
C GLN A 543 23.14 -17.02 -23.96
N THR A 544 23.11 -16.61 -25.22
CA THR A 544 22.58 -15.31 -25.65
C THR A 544 21.31 -15.48 -26.48
N PHE A 545 20.27 -14.75 -26.09
CA PHE A 545 18.94 -14.76 -26.69
C PHE A 545 18.61 -13.37 -27.22
N ARG A 546 18.19 -13.27 -28.48
CA ARG A 546 17.57 -12.04 -29.01
C ARG A 546 16.06 -12.13 -28.81
N VAL A 547 15.50 -11.14 -28.13
CA VAL A 547 14.11 -11.10 -27.70
C VAL A 547 13.44 -9.93 -28.42
N LYS A 548 12.58 -10.23 -29.38
CA LYS A 548 11.86 -9.23 -30.18
C LYS A 548 10.91 -8.40 -29.30
N PRO A 549 10.58 -7.17 -29.73
CA PRO A 549 9.49 -6.39 -29.13
C PRO A 549 8.20 -7.21 -29.03
N GLY A 550 7.52 -7.14 -27.90
CA GLY A 550 6.26 -7.85 -27.61
C GLY A 550 6.39 -9.35 -27.29
N ALA A 551 7.53 -9.99 -27.51
CA ALA A 551 7.71 -11.43 -27.25
C ALA A 551 7.64 -11.73 -25.74
N GLY A 552 6.88 -12.72 -25.30
CA GLY A 552 6.77 -13.04 -23.87
C GLY A 552 5.97 -12.04 -23.04
N ALA A 553 5.28 -11.07 -23.67
CA ALA A 553 4.55 -9.99 -22.99
C ALA A 553 3.16 -10.39 -22.49
N LYS A 554 2.48 -11.28 -23.24
CA LYS A 554 1.12 -11.76 -22.93
C LYS A 554 1.02 -13.28 -22.86
N ASN A 555 1.84 -13.98 -23.63
CA ASN A 555 1.93 -15.44 -23.68
C ASN A 555 3.38 -15.86 -23.40
N PRO A 556 3.65 -17.14 -23.05
CA PRO A 556 5.02 -17.64 -22.89
C PRO A 556 5.65 -17.96 -24.25
N ASP A 557 5.61 -17.04 -25.20
CA ASP A 557 6.19 -17.18 -26.55
C ASP A 557 7.59 -16.58 -26.67
N GLY A 558 8.12 -16.02 -25.57
CA GLY A 558 9.50 -15.56 -25.46
C GLY A 558 10.50 -16.70 -25.30
N PRO A 559 11.82 -16.43 -25.46
CA PRO A 559 12.86 -17.44 -25.30
C PRO A 559 12.82 -18.09 -23.92
N MET A 560 13.05 -19.40 -23.88
CA MET A 560 13.09 -20.18 -22.65
C MET A 560 14.43 -20.86 -22.48
N LEU A 561 14.84 -21.03 -21.23
CA LEU A 561 16.07 -21.73 -20.87
C LEU A 561 15.86 -22.61 -19.65
N ASP A 562 16.27 -23.86 -19.74
CA ASP A 562 16.40 -24.72 -18.56
C ASP A 562 17.75 -24.49 -17.88
N LEU A 563 17.75 -24.39 -16.55
CA LEU A 563 18.93 -24.15 -15.73
C LEU A 563 19.00 -25.16 -14.58
N ALA A 564 20.20 -25.46 -14.10
CA ALA A 564 20.32 -26.10 -12.80
C ALA A 564 19.88 -25.12 -11.69
N PRO A 565 19.49 -25.59 -10.51
CA PRO A 565 19.24 -24.71 -9.36
C PRO A 565 20.53 -23.97 -8.97
N GLY A 566 20.44 -22.67 -8.70
CA GLY A 566 21.61 -21.87 -8.33
C GLY A 566 21.49 -20.39 -8.66
N GLN A 567 22.61 -19.68 -8.51
CA GLN A 567 22.72 -18.27 -8.84
C GLN A 567 23.30 -18.09 -10.24
N TYR A 568 22.69 -17.21 -11.03
CA TYR A 568 23.09 -16.91 -12.39
C TYR A 568 23.21 -15.40 -12.60
N GLN A 569 24.33 -14.97 -13.19
CA GLN A 569 24.38 -13.63 -13.77
C GLN A 569 23.63 -13.59 -15.09
N VAL A 570 22.80 -12.57 -15.22
CA VAL A 570 22.04 -12.24 -16.42
C VAL A 570 22.50 -10.89 -16.92
N SER A 571 22.86 -10.80 -18.19
CA SER A 571 23.18 -9.55 -18.87
C SER A 571 22.06 -9.21 -19.85
N LEU A 572 21.50 -8.01 -19.77
CA LEU A 572 20.53 -7.49 -20.73
C LEU A 572 21.20 -6.43 -21.59
N LYS A 573 21.00 -6.44 -22.90
CA LYS A 573 21.28 -5.32 -23.79
C LYS A 573 20.03 -4.93 -24.56
N ILE A 574 19.64 -3.66 -24.57
CA ILE A 574 18.42 -3.20 -25.28
C ILE A 574 18.60 -1.74 -25.66
N GLY A 575 18.31 -1.34 -26.91
CA GLY A 575 18.40 0.07 -27.33
C GLY A 575 19.74 0.78 -27.02
N GLY A 576 20.87 0.10 -27.25
CA GLY A 576 22.23 0.61 -26.95
C GLY A 576 22.59 0.61 -25.45
N ARG A 577 21.70 0.12 -24.60
CA ARG A 577 21.87 -0.06 -23.15
C ARG A 577 22.40 -1.47 -22.87
N SER A 578 23.17 -1.64 -21.80
CA SER A 578 23.65 -2.92 -21.26
C SER A 578 23.55 -2.87 -19.73
N GLU A 579 23.02 -3.92 -19.11
CA GLU A 579 22.76 -4.07 -17.68
C GLU A 579 23.11 -5.50 -17.23
N ARG A 580 23.45 -5.68 -15.96
CA ARG A 580 23.71 -7.00 -15.37
C ARG A 580 23.00 -7.12 -14.03
N GLU A 581 22.45 -8.29 -13.77
CA GLU A 581 21.78 -8.64 -12.52
C GLU A 581 22.09 -10.10 -12.17
N THR A 582 21.98 -10.45 -10.90
CA THR A 582 22.05 -11.84 -10.45
C THR A 582 20.66 -12.32 -10.08
N ILE A 583 20.25 -13.45 -10.64
CA ILE A 583 19.02 -14.14 -10.24
C ILE A 583 19.36 -15.44 -9.52
N THR A 584 18.50 -15.86 -8.61
CA THR A 584 18.57 -17.19 -7.98
C THR A 584 17.35 -17.99 -8.43
N VAL A 585 17.57 -19.22 -8.86
CA VAL A 585 16.50 -20.13 -9.30
C VAL A 585 16.58 -21.44 -8.52
N GLY A 586 15.44 -21.96 -8.06
CA GLY A 586 15.33 -23.24 -7.36
C GLY A 586 14.99 -24.41 -8.27
N ALA A 587 15.07 -25.63 -7.72
CA ALA A 587 14.64 -26.83 -8.42
C ALA A 587 13.12 -26.85 -8.63
N ASP A 588 12.68 -27.32 -9.78
CA ASP A 588 11.26 -27.46 -10.13
C ASP A 588 10.50 -26.12 -10.09
N GLU A 589 11.19 -25.01 -10.32
CA GLU A 589 10.62 -23.66 -10.39
C GLU A 589 10.65 -23.10 -11.82
N ALA A 590 9.66 -22.28 -12.17
CA ALA A 590 9.74 -21.43 -13.37
C ALA A 590 9.75 -19.95 -13.02
N TRP A 591 10.60 -19.19 -13.68
CA TRP A 591 10.82 -17.76 -13.47
C TRP A 591 10.66 -16.98 -14.77
N GLY A 592 9.90 -15.89 -14.75
CA GLY A 592 9.82 -14.92 -15.84
C GLY A 592 10.81 -13.79 -15.61
N LEU A 593 11.66 -13.50 -16.60
CA LEU A 593 12.51 -12.31 -16.65
C LEU A 593 11.88 -11.32 -17.62
N ILE A 594 11.11 -10.37 -17.08
CA ILE A 594 10.41 -9.38 -17.89
C ILE A 594 11.32 -8.17 -18.08
N ILE A 595 11.59 -7.82 -19.33
CA ILE A 595 12.40 -6.66 -19.72
C ILE A 595 11.52 -5.42 -19.59
N GLY A 596 11.74 -4.65 -18.52
CA GLY A 596 11.05 -3.41 -18.25
C GLY A 596 11.92 -2.17 -18.52
N PRO A 597 11.34 -0.97 -18.39
CA PRO A 597 12.06 0.29 -18.57
C PRO A 597 13.25 0.50 -17.63
N GLY A 598 13.27 -0.24 -16.50
CA GLY A 598 14.29 -0.17 -15.45
C GLY A 598 15.17 -1.41 -15.32
N GLY A 599 15.17 -2.32 -16.31
CA GLY A 599 15.97 -3.54 -16.31
C GLY A 599 15.13 -4.81 -16.36
N LEU A 600 15.70 -5.93 -15.89
CA LEU A 600 14.98 -7.19 -15.77
C LEU A 600 14.15 -7.20 -14.48
N LEU A 601 12.91 -7.68 -14.57
CA LEU A 601 12.04 -7.93 -13.43
C LEU A 601 11.84 -9.44 -13.30
N PRO A 602 12.42 -10.10 -12.28
CA PRO A 602 12.15 -11.51 -12.02
C PRO A 602 10.76 -11.69 -11.39
N LEU A 603 9.98 -12.62 -11.94
CA LEU A 603 8.66 -13.01 -11.47
C LEU A 603 8.62 -14.53 -11.28
N HIS A 604 8.16 -14.99 -10.12
CA HIS A 604 7.99 -16.43 -9.88
C HIS A 604 6.72 -16.91 -10.59
N VAL A 605 6.88 -17.70 -11.66
CA VAL A 605 5.81 -18.14 -12.56
C VAL A 605 5.18 -19.45 -12.10
N TYR A 606 5.98 -20.43 -11.66
CA TYR A 606 5.55 -21.78 -11.26
C TYR A 606 6.33 -22.34 -10.06
#